data_AF-A0A176YRS9-F1
#
_entry.id   AF-A0A176YRS9-F1
#
_cell.length_a   1.000
_cell.length_b   1.000
_cell.length_c   1.000
_cell.angle_alpha   90.00
_cell.angle_beta   90.00
_cell.angle_gamma   90.00
#
_symmetry.space_group_name_H-M   'P 1'
#
loop_
_entity.id
_entity.type
_entity.pdbx_description
1 polymer ?
#
loop_
_entity_poly.entity_id
_entity_poly.type
_entity_poly.pdbx_seq_one_letter_code
_entity_poly.pdbx_strand_id
1 'polypeptide(L)'
;RDRYWAILEELFQELGYRDYLGALQRYRVEHPQDMHLLSMSSFLVDYPFANRLYPESLDVLERLRQWGPTILLTDGDVVFQPRKVERSGLSEAVNSHVLIYIHKELALDDVEARYPALHYVLVDDKPRILAAVKEVWGNRVTTVLPRQGQYAHDANALASFAIPDVTVDRIGDLLDCDLARLLAAAPRLKAVRR
;
A
#
# COMPACT_ATOMS: atom_id res chain seq x y z
N ARG A 1 -12.63 -18.05 -17.31
CA ARG A 1 -11.40 -17.28 -16.96
C ARG A 1 -11.57 -15.80 -17.25
N ASP A 2 -11.97 -15.40 -18.46
CA ASP A 2 -12.11 -13.98 -18.84
C ASP A 2 -13.20 -13.25 -18.04
N ARG A 3 -14.31 -13.93 -17.72
CA ARG A 3 -15.37 -13.33 -16.90
C ARG A 3 -14.94 -13.00 -15.48
N TYR A 4 -14.11 -13.84 -14.85
CA TYR A 4 -13.56 -13.56 -13.51
C TYR A 4 -12.74 -12.27 -13.52
N TRP A 5 -11.88 -12.10 -14.53
CA TRP A 5 -11.07 -10.89 -14.68
C TRP A 5 -11.93 -9.65 -14.95
N ALA A 6 -13.01 -9.78 -15.73
CA ALA A 6 -13.96 -8.69 -15.93
C ALA A 6 -14.63 -8.25 -14.61
N ILE A 7 -15.11 -9.21 -13.80
CA ILE A 7 -15.68 -8.91 -12.48
C ILE A 7 -14.66 -8.25 -11.56
N LEU A 8 -13.41 -8.73 -11.56
CA LEU A 8 -12.34 -8.15 -10.75
C LEU A 8 -12.01 -6.71 -11.17
N GLU A 9 -12.04 -6.42 -12.47
CA GLU A 9 -11.84 -5.06 -13.01
C GLU A 9 -13.01 -4.14 -12.64
N GLU A 10 -14.27 -4.61 -12.77
CA GLU A 10 -15.46 -3.89 -12.33
C GLU A 10 -15.37 -3.52 -10.83
N LEU A 11 -14.99 -4.48 -9.99
CA LEU A 11 -14.78 -4.26 -8.55
C LEU A 11 -13.62 -3.32 -8.28
N PHE A 12 -12.53 -3.40 -9.05
CA PHE A 12 -11.40 -2.49 -8.90
C PHE A 12 -11.78 -1.04 -9.21
N GLN A 13 -12.62 -0.81 -10.24
CA GLN A 13 -13.14 0.51 -10.56
C GLN A 13 -14.09 1.04 -9.48
N GLU A 14 -14.91 0.16 -8.89
CA GLU A 14 -15.86 0.51 -7.82
C GLU A 14 -15.16 0.80 -6.48
N LEU A 15 -14.19 -0.03 -6.10
CA LEU A 15 -13.59 -0.06 -4.76
C LEU A 15 -12.18 0.54 -4.70
N GLY A 16 -11.51 0.81 -5.82
CA GLY A 16 -10.14 1.35 -5.84
C GLY A 16 -9.04 0.39 -5.36
N TYR A 17 -9.37 -0.86 -5.03
CA TYR A 17 -8.46 -1.96 -4.74
C TYR A 17 -8.97 -3.27 -5.33
N ARG A 18 -8.08 -4.27 -5.46
CA ARG A 18 -8.44 -5.57 -6.06
C ARG A 18 -9.11 -6.48 -5.02
N ASP A 19 -10.45 -6.52 -5.03
CA ASP A 19 -11.23 -7.45 -4.20
C ASP A 19 -11.37 -8.83 -4.86
N TYR A 20 -10.41 -9.71 -4.59
CA TYR A 20 -10.42 -11.08 -5.09
C TYR A 20 -11.55 -11.92 -4.50
N LEU A 21 -11.97 -11.63 -3.27
CA LEU A 21 -13.04 -12.37 -2.58
C LEU A 21 -14.40 -12.04 -3.18
N GLY A 22 -14.71 -10.75 -3.32
CA GLY A 22 -15.93 -10.29 -4.00
C GLY A 22 -16.00 -10.79 -5.43
N ALA A 23 -14.86 -10.82 -6.15
CA ALA A 23 -14.81 -11.34 -7.51
C ALA A 23 -15.15 -12.84 -7.57
N LEU A 24 -14.62 -13.65 -6.63
CA LEU A 24 -14.94 -15.07 -6.54
C LEU A 24 -16.42 -15.29 -6.16
N GLN A 25 -16.98 -14.48 -5.25
CA GLN A 25 -18.38 -14.57 -4.85
C GLN A 25 -19.32 -14.25 -6.02
N ARG A 26 -19.11 -13.13 -6.72
CA ARG A 26 -19.90 -12.75 -7.91
C ARG A 26 -19.78 -13.82 -9.01
N TYR A 27 -18.57 -14.31 -9.28
CA TYR A 27 -18.36 -15.37 -10.28
C TYR A 27 -19.07 -16.68 -9.90
N ARG A 28 -19.09 -17.06 -8.61
CA ARG A 28 -19.80 -18.26 -8.12
C ARG A 28 -21.31 -18.17 -8.31
N VAL A 29 -21.89 -16.98 -8.15
CA VAL A 29 -23.32 -16.75 -8.43
C VAL A 29 -23.62 -16.95 -9.92
N GLU A 30 -22.75 -16.45 -10.79
CA GLU A 30 -22.90 -16.64 -12.25
C GLU A 30 -22.64 -18.10 -12.70
N HIS A 31 -21.79 -18.84 -11.97
CA HIS A 31 -21.35 -20.20 -12.32
C HIS A 31 -21.48 -21.18 -11.11
N PRO A 32 -22.70 -21.49 -10.66
CA PRO A 32 -22.93 -22.21 -9.39
C PRO A 32 -22.44 -23.67 -9.40
N GLN A 33 -22.24 -24.26 -10.58
CA GLN A 33 -21.80 -25.65 -10.75
C GLN A 33 -20.31 -25.77 -11.10
N ASP A 34 -19.62 -24.65 -11.34
CA ASP A 34 -18.21 -24.67 -11.68
C ASP A 34 -17.36 -24.90 -10.41
N MET A 35 -16.84 -26.12 -10.26
CA MET A 35 -16.02 -26.51 -9.13
C MET A 35 -14.55 -26.10 -9.29
N HIS A 36 -14.12 -25.68 -10.50
CA HIS A 36 -12.75 -25.22 -10.71
C HIS A 36 -12.44 -23.92 -9.95
N LEU A 37 -13.47 -23.18 -9.53
CA LEU A 37 -13.35 -22.03 -8.61
C LEU A 37 -12.59 -22.35 -7.32
N LEU A 38 -12.71 -23.56 -6.79
CA LEU A 38 -12.02 -23.99 -5.59
C LEU A 38 -10.50 -24.02 -5.78
N SER A 39 -10.03 -24.31 -7.00
CA SER A 39 -8.60 -24.28 -7.31
C SER A 39 -8.05 -22.86 -7.38
N MET A 40 -8.87 -21.88 -7.78
CA MET A 40 -8.48 -20.47 -7.83
C MET A 40 -8.34 -19.87 -6.43
N SER A 41 -9.25 -20.20 -5.51
CA SER A 41 -9.12 -19.76 -4.13
C SER A 41 -7.87 -20.35 -3.48
N SER A 42 -7.64 -21.66 -3.62
CA SER A 42 -6.41 -22.32 -3.13
C SER A 42 -5.14 -21.70 -3.70
N PHE A 43 -5.11 -21.34 -4.98
CA PHE A 43 -3.94 -20.71 -5.59
C PHE A 43 -3.58 -19.38 -4.90
N LEU A 44 -4.54 -18.49 -4.68
CA LEU A 44 -4.28 -17.20 -4.03
C LEU A 44 -3.88 -17.35 -2.56
N VAL A 45 -4.40 -18.39 -1.92
CA VAL A 45 -4.19 -18.75 -0.53
C VAL A 45 -2.78 -19.33 -0.31
N ASP A 46 -2.34 -20.23 -1.19
CA ASP A 46 -1.08 -20.98 -1.01
C ASP A 46 0.08 -20.44 -1.86
N TYR A 47 -0.13 -19.31 -2.53
CA TYR A 47 0.88 -18.66 -3.34
C TYR A 47 2.15 -18.34 -2.52
N PRO A 48 3.37 -18.61 -3.06
CA PRO A 48 4.62 -18.37 -2.35
C PRO A 48 5.00 -16.88 -2.34
N PHE A 49 4.27 -16.08 -1.55
CA PHE A 49 4.43 -14.63 -1.50
C PHE A 49 5.82 -14.18 -1.03
N ALA A 50 6.50 -14.95 -0.18
CA ALA A 50 7.87 -14.67 0.23
C ALA A 50 8.83 -14.54 -0.97
N ASN A 51 8.59 -15.29 -2.06
CA ASN A 51 9.40 -15.23 -3.28
C ASN A 51 9.08 -14.02 -4.18
N ARG A 52 8.15 -13.16 -3.76
CA ARG A 52 7.74 -11.95 -4.49
C ARG A 52 8.12 -10.66 -3.79
N LEU A 53 8.80 -10.73 -2.66
CA LEU A 53 9.38 -9.56 -2.03
C LEU A 53 10.37 -8.89 -2.98
N TYR A 54 10.35 -7.57 -3.01
CA TYR A 54 11.38 -6.83 -3.72
C TYR A 54 12.72 -7.02 -3.00
N PRO A 55 13.85 -7.04 -3.74
CA PRO A 55 15.17 -7.04 -3.12
C PRO A 55 15.29 -5.90 -2.09
N GLU A 56 15.96 -6.18 -0.97
CA GLU A 56 16.23 -5.24 0.12
C GLU A 56 15.00 -4.71 0.87
N SER A 57 13.78 -5.16 0.55
CA SER A 57 12.57 -4.64 1.23
C SER A 57 12.56 -4.93 2.73
N LEU A 58 13.11 -6.07 3.15
CA LEU A 58 13.20 -6.43 4.57
C LEU A 58 14.31 -5.65 5.27
N ASP A 59 15.45 -5.45 4.60
CA ASP A 59 16.56 -4.64 5.11
C ASP A 59 16.12 -3.19 5.34
N VAL A 60 15.31 -2.63 4.43
CA VAL A 60 14.70 -1.31 4.59
C VAL A 60 13.81 -1.26 5.84
N LEU A 61 12.93 -2.25 6.04
CA LEU A 61 12.08 -2.29 7.24
C LEU A 61 12.92 -2.37 8.51
N GLU A 62 13.95 -3.23 8.54
CA GLU A 62 14.85 -3.35 9.69
C GLU A 62 15.59 -2.05 9.98
N ARG A 63 16.11 -1.37 8.94
CA ARG A 63 16.82 -0.11 9.07
C ARG A 63 15.90 1.01 9.57
N LEU A 64 14.73 1.17 8.97
CA LEU A 64 13.77 2.21 9.36
C LEU A 64 13.22 2.01 10.77
N ARG A 65 13.14 0.75 11.24
CA ARG A 65 12.72 0.43 12.61
C ARG A 65 13.64 1.04 13.68
N GLN A 66 14.89 1.36 13.33
CA GLN A 66 15.83 2.05 14.22
C GLN A 66 15.44 3.51 14.46
N TRP A 67 14.54 4.09 13.65
CA TRP A 67 14.09 5.48 13.76
C TRP A 67 12.68 5.60 14.33
N GLY A 68 11.86 4.55 14.22
CA GLY A 68 10.51 4.50 14.76
C GLY A 68 9.77 3.24 14.33
N PRO A 69 8.52 3.04 14.80
CA PRO A 69 7.72 1.88 14.40
C PRO A 69 7.50 1.82 12.88
N THR A 70 7.78 0.68 12.28
CA THR A 70 7.41 0.38 10.89
C THR A 70 6.05 -0.31 10.86
N ILE A 71 5.11 0.20 10.06
CA ILE A 71 3.73 -0.28 10.00
C ILE A 71 3.39 -0.61 8.55
N LEU A 72 2.75 -1.76 8.33
CA LEU A 72 2.10 -2.03 7.04
C LEU A 72 0.71 -1.43 7.02
N LEU A 73 0.49 -0.43 6.16
CA LEU A 73 -0.81 0.19 5.92
C LEU A 73 -1.30 -0.15 4.50
N THR A 74 -2.30 -1.03 4.40
CA THR A 74 -2.74 -1.57 3.10
C THR A 74 -4.25 -1.56 2.94
N ASP A 75 -4.70 -1.35 1.71
CA ASP A 75 -6.06 -1.72 1.34
C ASP A 75 -6.14 -3.24 1.15
N GLY A 76 -7.28 -3.85 1.45
CA GLY A 76 -7.52 -5.23 1.08
C GLY A 76 -8.74 -5.85 1.73
N ASP A 77 -9.10 -7.03 1.22
CA ASP A 77 -10.17 -7.85 1.77
C ASP A 77 -9.75 -8.53 3.08
N VAL A 78 -10.72 -9.14 3.76
CA VAL A 78 -10.53 -9.77 5.07
C VAL A 78 -9.91 -11.18 5.02
N VAL A 79 -9.62 -11.73 3.84
CA VAL A 79 -9.08 -13.09 3.67
C VAL A 79 -7.72 -13.10 2.97
N PHE A 80 -7.64 -12.62 1.73
CA PHE A 80 -6.45 -12.77 0.90
C PHE A 80 -5.36 -11.77 1.27
N GLN A 81 -5.72 -10.52 1.59
CA GLN A 81 -4.72 -9.54 1.98
C GLN A 81 -4.02 -9.89 3.32
N PRO A 82 -4.72 -10.25 4.42
CA PRO A 82 -4.08 -10.73 5.63
C PRO A 82 -3.15 -11.92 5.37
N ARG A 83 -3.63 -12.91 4.60
CA ARG A 83 -2.85 -14.11 4.30
C ARG A 83 -1.61 -13.81 3.45
N LYS A 84 -1.70 -12.85 2.53
CA LYS A 84 -0.54 -12.37 1.74
C LYS A 84 0.52 -11.73 2.65
N VAL A 85 0.10 -10.86 3.58
CA VAL A 85 1.00 -10.20 4.52
C VAL A 85 1.68 -11.21 5.45
N GLU A 86 0.94 -12.21 5.90
CA GLU A 86 1.48 -13.31 6.73
C GLU A 86 2.47 -14.19 5.93
N ARG A 87 2.03 -14.73 4.78
CA ARG A 87 2.81 -15.70 3.97
C ARG A 87 4.00 -15.08 3.25
N SER A 88 4.06 -13.76 3.18
CA SER A 88 5.25 -13.04 2.69
C SER A 88 6.33 -12.86 3.77
N GLY A 89 6.01 -13.11 5.04
CA GLY A 89 6.90 -12.79 6.16
C GLY A 89 6.88 -11.30 6.55
N LEU A 90 6.12 -10.46 5.84
CA LEU A 90 6.08 -9.02 6.13
C LEU A 90 5.42 -8.72 7.48
N SER A 91 4.41 -9.50 7.89
CA SER A 91 3.80 -9.35 9.22
C SER A 91 4.84 -9.44 10.33
N GLU A 92 5.69 -10.47 10.29
CA GLU A 92 6.78 -10.66 11.25
C GLU A 92 7.82 -9.54 11.12
N ALA A 93 8.18 -9.15 9.89
CA ALA A 93 9.11 -8.06 9.63
C ALA A 93 8.63 -6.69 10.16
N VAL A 94 7.34 -6.51 10.45
CA VAL A 94 6.83 -5.29 11.12
C VAL A 94 6.34 -5.56 12.54
N ASN A 95 6.76 -6.66 13.19
CA ASN A 95 6.32 -7.04 14.55
C ASN A 95 4.78 -7.04 14.69
N SER A 96 4.08 -7.54 13.67
CA SER A 96 2.61 -7.57 13.59
C SER A 96 1.92 -6.20 13.58
N HIS A 97 2.65 -5.10 13.35
CA HIS A 97 2.07 -3.78 13.10
C HIS A 97 1.48 -3.69 11.69
N VAL A 98 0.31 -4.31 11.52
CA VAL A 98 -0.41 -4.41 10.24
C VAL A 98 -1.80 -3.80 10.37
N LEU A 99 -2.13 -2.84 9.51
CA LEU A 99 -3.45 -2.24 9.37
C LEU A 99 -3.99 -2.49 7.96
N ILE A 100 -5.17 -3.10 7.88
CA ILE A 100 -5.84 -3.44 6.62
C ILE A 100 -7.20 -2.74 6.60
N TYR A 101 -7.42 -1.86 5.63
CA TYR A 101 -8.68 -1.12 5.45
C TYR A 101 -9.27 -1.36 4.05
N ILE A 102 -10.48 -0.84 3.82
CA ILE A 102 -11.05 -0.75 2.46
C ILE A 102 -10.41 0.42 1.70
N HIS A 103 -10.32 1.58 2.35
CA HIS A 103 -9.67 2.79 1.86
C HIS A 103 -8.82 3.39 2.98
N LYS A 104 -7.53 3.05 3.02
CA LYS A 104 -6.61 3.48 4.08
C LYS A 104 -6.46 5.00 4.19
N GLU A 105 -6.60 5.72 3.08
CA GLU A 105 -6.52 7.18 3.02
C GLU A 105 -7.70 7.86 3.74
N LEU A 106 -8.79 7.14 4.01
CA LEU A 106 -9.95 7.62 4.77
C LEU A 106 -9.89 7.23 6.25
N ALA A 107 -8.91 6.41 6.66
CA ALA A 107 -8.79 5.86 8.01
C ALA A 107 -7.67 6.54 8.84
N LEU A 108 -7.18 7.70 8.40
CA LEU A 108 -5.99 8.35 8.98
C LEU A 108 -6.14 8.74 10.45
N ASP A 109 -7.37 9.05 10.91
CA ASP A 109 -7.65 9.32 12.32
C ASP A 109 -7.43 8.06 13.20
N ASP A 110 -7.82 6.88 12.74
CA ASP A 110 -7.58 5.61 13.44
C ASP A 110 -6.09 5.22 13.39
N VAL A 111 -5.41 5.51 12.28
CA VAL A 111 -3.94 5.34 12.17
C VAL A 111 -3.24 6.20 13.20
N GLU A 112 -3.59 7.48 13.31
CA GLU A 112 -2.99 8.42 14.27
C GLU A 112 -3.29 8.04 15.72
N ALA A 113 -4.51 7.56 16.01
CA ALA A 113 -4.88 7.10 17.36
C ALA A 113 -4.06 5.89 17.81
N ARG A 114 -3.76 4.96 16.90
CA ARG A 114 -2.97 3.75 17.19
C ARG A 114 -1.48 4.01 17.24
N TYR A 115 -0.99 4.90 16.38
CA TYR A 115 0.42 5.18 16.18
C TYR A 115 0.70 6.69 16.22
N PRO A 116 0.54 7.34 17.39
CA PRO A 116 0.73 8.79 17.49
C PRO A 116 2.18 9.17 17.21
N ALA A 117 2.37 10.06 16.24
CA ALA A 117 3.68 10.59 15.88
C ALA A 117 3.66 12.09 15.58
N LEU A 118 4.80 12.75 15.83
CA LEU A 118 5.01 14.14 15.40
C LEU A 118 5.13 14.24 13.88
N HIS A 119 5.71 13.20 13.25
CA HIS A 119 5.93 13.12 11.81
C HIS A 119 5.79 11.68 11.33
N TYR A 120 5.19 11.50 10.16
CA TYR A 120 5.02 10.22 9.46
C TYR A 120 5.86 10.20 8.18
N VAL A 121 6.31 9.01 7.78
CA VAL A 121 6.83 8.77 6.44
C VAL A 121 5.92 7.73 5.80
N LEU A 122 5.28 8.09 4.68
CA LEU A 122 4.40 7.20 3.94
C LEU A 122 5.07 6.79 2.63
N VAL A 123 5.29 5.49 2.46
CA VAL A 123 5.82 4.89 1.23
C VAL A 123 4.68 4.16 0.51
N ASP A 124 4.33 4.60 -0.69
CA ASP A 124 3.22 4.02 -1.46
C ASP A 124 3.46 4.19 -2.97
N ASP A 125 3.11 3.18 -3.78
CA ASP A 125 3.27 3.23 -5.23
C ASP A 125 2.14 3.99 -5.94
N LYS A 126 1.05 4.34 -5.25
CA LYS A 126 -0.09 5.08 -5.81
C LYS A 126 0.04 6.59 -5.52
N PRO A 127 0.32 7.44 -6.53
CA PRO A 127 0.39 8.89 -6.34
C PRO A 127 -0.90 9.49 -5.76
N ARG A 128 -2.07 8.93 -6.10
CA ARG A 128 -3.37 9.33 -5.54
C ARG A 128 -3.43 9.20 -4.02
N ILE A 129 -2.93 8.09 -3.47
CA ILE A 129 -2.91 7.84 -2.02
C ILE A 129 -1.95 8.81 -1.35
N LEU A 130 -0.74 8.98 -1.90
CA LEU A 130 0.23 9.93 -1.38
C LEU A 130 -0.34 11.34 -1.34
N ALA A 131 -1.00 11.80 -2.41
CA ALA A 131 -1.64 13.10 -2.47
C ALA A 131 -2.77 13.25 -1.43
N ALA A 132 -3.68 12.27 -1.34
CA ALA A 132 -4.78 12.30 -0.37
C ALA A 132 -4.28 12.37 1.08
N VAL A 133 -3.26 11.57 1.43
CA VAL A 133 -2.66 11.63 2.77
C VAL A 133 -1.93 12.94 3.00
N LYS A 134 -1.26 13.49 1.98
CA LYS A 134 -0.59 14.79 2.06
C LYS A 134 -1.58 15.93 2.27
N GLU A 135 -2.76 15.88 1.69
CA GLU A 135 -3.82 16.87 1.92
C GLU A 135 -4.29 16.87 3.38
N VAL A 136 -4.41 15.70 4.01
CA VAL A 136 -4.88 15.57 5.40
C VAL A 136 -3.78 15.89 6.41
N TRP A 137 -2.59 15.30 6.27
CA TRP A 137 -1.51 15.46 7.25
C TRP A 137 -0.54 16.60 6.95
N GLY A 138 -0.55 17.15 5.74
CA GLY A 138 0.26 18.31 5.34
C GLY A 138 1.76 18.12 5.63
N ASN A 139 2.30 18.99 6.48
CA ASN A 139 3.73 18.96 6.83
C ASN A 139 4.09 17.85 7.82
N ARG A 140 3.11 17.17 8.41
CA ARG A 140 3.34 16.05 9.34
C ARG A 140 3.64 14.74 8.62
N VAL A 141 3.65 14.72 7.29
CA VAL A 141 3.99 13.53 6.52
C VAL A 141 5.02 13.85 5.44
N THR A 142 6.01 12.98 5.29
CA THR A 142 6.83 12.89 4.09
C THR A 142 6.29 11.77 3.20
N THR A 143 5.90 12.10 1.97
CA THR A 143 5.44 11.11 0.99
C THR A 143 6.60 10.63 0.12
N VAL A 144 6.72 9.31 0.00
CA VAL A 144 7.78 8.64 -0.74
C VAL A 144 7.14 7.77 -1.81
N LEU A 145 7.45 8.07 -3.07
CA LEU A 145 7.03 7.26 -4.21
C LEU A 145 8.19 6.37 -4.68
N PRO A 146 8.15 5.05 -4.44
CA PRO A 146 9.00 4.12 -5.16
C PRO A 146 8.45 3.93 -6.58
N ARG A 147 9.31 3.99 -7.60
CA ARG A 147 8.95 3.67 -8.99
C ARG A 147 8.92 2.16 -9.24
N GLN A 148 8.23 1.45 -8.34
CA GLN A 148 7.96 0.02 -8.44
C GLN A 148 6.46 -0.22 -8.30
N GLY A 149 5.94 -1.24 -8.97
CA GLY A 149 4.51 -1.55 -8.95
C GLY A 149 3.77 -1.08 -10.19
N GLN A 150 2.46 -1.32 -10.20
CA GLN A 150 1.63 -1.17 -11.40
C GLN A 150 1.47 0.30 -11.83
N TYR A 151 1.66 1.24 -10.90
CA TYR A 151 1.44 2.68 -11.12
C TYR A 151 2.72 3.49 -11.30
N ALA A 152 3.90 2.85 -11.19
CA ALA A 152 5.21 3.50 -11.26
C ALA A 152 5.49 4.24 -12.59
N HIS A 153 4.82 3.84 -13.67
CA HIS A 153 4.98 4.39 -15.01
C HIS A 153 3.70 4.99 -15.59
N ASP A 154 2.65 5.15 -14.78
CA ASP A 154 1.42 5.80 -15.24
C ASP A 154 1.63 7.32 -15.29
N ALA A 155 2.07 7.79 -16.46
CA ALA A 155 2.34 9.21 -16.72
C ALA A 155 1.11 10.10 -16.50
N ASN A 156 -0.11 9.58 -16.72
CA ASN A 156 -1.34 10.34 -16.51
C ASN A 156 -1.64 10.47 -15.01
N ALA A 157 -1.45 9.39 -14.23
CA ALA A 157 -1.57 9.46 -12.79
C ALA A 157 -0.52 10.43 -12.20
N LEU A 158 0.75 10.32 -12.62
CA LEU A 158 1.83 11.18 -12.13
C LEU A 158 1.62 12.66 -12.45
N ALA A 159 1.02 12.97 -13.60
CA ALA A 159 0.74 14.36 -14.00
C ALA A 159 -0.49 14.97 -13.29
N SER A 160 -1.40 14.13 -12.77
CA SER A 160 -2.68 14.57 -12.20
C SER A 160 -2.62 14.85 -10.70
N PHE A 161 -1.56 14.42 -10.01
CA PHE A 161 -1.43 14.54 -8.56
C PHE A 161 -0.21 15.40 -8.16
N ALA A 162 -0.23 15.89 -6.93
CA ALA A 162 0.90 16.62 -6.36
C ALA A 162 2.16 15.74 -6.39
N ILE A 163 3.30 16.38 -6.67
CA ILE A 163 4.61 15.70 -6.70
C ILE A 163 4.91 15.17 -5.28
N PRO A 164 5.24 13.87 -5.12
CA PRO A 164 5.65 13.32 -3.83
C PRO A 164 6.92 14.00 -3.32
N ASP A 165 7.08 14.13 -2.01
CA ASP A 165 8.22 14.83 -1.42
C ASP A 165 9.56 14.17 -1.79
N VAL A 166 9.55 12.83 -1.90
CA VAL A 166 10.70 12.02 -2.30
C VAL A 166 10.26 10.99 -3.35
N THR A 167 11.08 10.78 -4.37
CA THR A 167 10.94 9.68 -5.31
C THR A 167 12.20 8.84 -5.29
N VAL A 168 12.05 7.52 -5.26
CA VAL A 168 13.14 6.54 -5.38
C VAL A 168 12.85 5.59 -6.53
N ASP A 169 13.88 5.03 -7.17
CA ASP A 169 13.65 4.10 -8.27
C ASP A 169 13.22 2.73 -7.71
N ARG A 170 13.78 2.33 -6.56
CA ARG A 170 13.48 1.07 -5.87
C ARG A 170 13.35 1.28 -4.37
N ILE A 171 12.61 0.39 -3.70
CA ILE A 171 12.44 0.43 -2.25
C ILE A 171 13.79 0.35 -1.51
N GLY A 172 14.73 -0.43 -2.04
CA GLY A 172 16.09 -0.57 -1.50
C GLY A 172 16.87 0.74 -1.43
N ASP A 173 16.60 1.69 -2.32
CA ASP A 173 17.27 3.00 -2.33
C ASP A 173 16.97 3.82 -1.06
N LEU A 174 15.96 3.43 -0.26
CA LEU A 174 15.71 4.02 1.06
C LEU A 174 16.80 3.70 2.09
N LEU A 175 17.63 2.67 1.85
CA LEU A 175 18.80 2.39 2.69
C LEU A 175 19.84 3.54 2.63
N ASP A 176 19.88 4.27 1.52
CA ASP A 176 20.80 5.40 1.30
C ASP A 176 20.21 6.76 1.74
N CYS A 177 18.94 6.77 2.16
CA CYS A 177 18.32 7.94 2.74
C CYS A 177 18.60 7.98 4.24
N ASP A 178 18.87 9.17 4.79
CA ASP A 178 18.90 9.38 6.24
C ASP A 178 17.59 9.99 6.75
N LEU A 179 17.34 9.85 8.05
CA LEU A 179 16.13 10.39 8.68
C LEU A 179 16.03 11.91 8.50
N ALA A 180 17.16 12.62 8.60
CA ALA A 180 17.18 14.08 8.50
C ALA A 180 16.68 14.57 7.14
N ARG A 181 17.10 13.90 6.05
CA ARG A 181 16.68 14.15 4.68
C ARG A 181 15.19 13.86 4.50
N LEU A 182 14.70 12.74 5.02
CA LEU A 182 13.27 12.41 4.94
C LEU A 182 12.41 13.44 5.67
N LEU A 183 12.81 13.87 6.87
CA LEU A 183 12.09 14.88 7.64
C LEU A 183 12.15 16.28 7.00
N ALA A 184 13.28 16.62 6.35
CA ALA A 184 13.46 17.90 5.68
C ALA A 184 12.73 17.99 4.32
N ALA A 185 12.42 16.85 3.70
CA ALA A 185 11.76 16.79 2.40
C ALA A 185 10.30 17.27 2.45
N ALA A 186 9.62 17.16 3.60
CA ALA A 186 8.28 17.68 3.75
C ALA A 186 8.30 19.24 3.61
N PRO A 187 7.60 19.81 2.61
CA PRO A 187 7.61 21.25 2.40
C PRO A 187 7.10 21.95 3.65
N ARG A 188 7.85 22.92 4.17
CA ARG A 188 7.30 23.85 5.15
C ARG A 188 6.32 24.76 4.43
N LEU A 189 5.02 24.60 4.66
CA LEU A 189 4.01 25.57 4.22
C LEU A 189 4.49 26.99 4.57
N LYS A 190 4.77 27.82 3.56
CA LYS A 190 4.95 29.25 3.79
C LYS A 190 3.62 29.78 4.29
N ALA A 191 3.61 30.40 5.46
CA ALA A 191 2.45 31.11 5.97
C ALA A 191 2.00 32.09 4.88
N VAL A 192 0.81 31.85 4.31
CA VAL A 192 0.13 32.86 3.50
C VAL A 192 -0.17 33.99 4.48
N ARG A 193 0.60 35.09 4.39
CA ARG A 193 0.23 36.33 5.07
C ARG A 193 -1.14 36.72 4.52
N ARG A 194 -2.15 36.69 5.39
CA ARG A 194 -3.45 37.33 5.13
C ARG A 194 -3.25 38.83 4.95
#